data_AF-A0A7I4Y6R1-F1
#
_entry.id   AF-A0A7I4Y6R1-F1
#
_cell.length_a   1.000
_cell.length_b   1.000
_cell.length_c   1.000
_cell.angle_alpha   90.00
_cell.angle_beta   90.00
_cell.angle_gamma   90.00
#
_symmetry.space_group_name_H-M   'P 1'
#
loop_
_entity.id
_entity.type
_entity.pdbx_description
1 polymer ?
#
loop_
_entity_poly.entity_id
_entity_poly.type
_entity_poly.pdbx_seq_one_letter_code
_entity_poly.pdbx_strand_id
1 'polypeptide(L)'
;MASLLRTRKSLLTRRINSFGEWLKESESLLEHPAEIEVSKRVKDIRVGLKICEEGIVTIESSLDKLGEAFEELEEHSAEDDEKFDKYVDSANDMVIKLSTYKTQLLRALEDCTDPSTEPIT
;
A
#
# COMPACT_ATOMS: atom_id res chain seq x y z
N MET A 1 23.30 -17.55 -0.17
CA MET A 1 22.21 -17.09 -1.04
C MET A 1 20.82 -17.52 -0.55
N ALA A 2 20.56 -18.81 -0.33
CA ALA A 2 19.24 -19.29 0.13
C ALA A 2 18.68 -18.62 1.41
N SER A 3 19.54 -18.26 2.38
CA SER A 3 19.13 -17.52 3.59
C SER A 3 18.66 -16.10 3.28
N LEU A 4 19.37 -15.38 2.40
CA LEU A 4 19.02 -14.01 1.99
C LEU A 4 17.67 -14.00 1.26
N LEU A 5 17.48 -14.90 0.29
CA LEU A 5 16.21 -15.04 -0.42
C LEU A 5 15.05 -15.31 0.55
N ARG A 6 15.23 -16.24 1.51
CA ARG A 6 14.22 -16.53 2.52
C ARG A 6 13.86 -15.30 3.35
N THR A 7 14.87 -14.54 3.79
CA THR A 7 14.66 -13.30 4.53
C THR A 7 13.91 -12.26 3.70
N ARG A 8 14.28 -12.08 2.42
CA ARG A 8 13.59 -11.15 1.51
C ARG A 8 12.13 -11.55 1.28
N LYS A 9 11.86 -12.83 1.01
CA LYS A 9 10.49 -13.39 0.88
C LYS A 9 9.65 -13.08 2.12
N SER A 10 10.16 -13.40 3.31
CA SER A 10 9.47 -13.14 4.57
C SER A 10 9.19 -11.66 4.81
N LEU A 11 10.17 -10.79 4.51
CA LEU A 11 10.02 -9.34 4.65
C LEU A 11 8.95 -8.76 3.72
N LEU A 12 8.93 -9.18 2.45
CA LEU A 12 7.92 -8.74 1.49
C LEU A 12 6.52 -9.19 1.94
N THR A 13 6.35 -10.48 2.28
CA THR A 13 5.05 -10.99 2.77
C THR A 13 4.56 -10.24 3.99
N ARG A 14 5.44 -9.96 4.96
CA ARG A 14 5.07 -9.18 6.15
C ARG A 14 4.61 -7.77 5.79
N ARG A 15 5.32 -7.10 4.87
CA ARG A 15 4.95 -5.74 4.42
C ARG A 15 3.59 -5.73 3.72
N ILE A 16 3.35 -6.68 2.81
CA ILE A 16 2.05 -6.84 2.14
C ILE A 16 0.94 -7.02 3.19
N ASN A 17 1.13 -7.91 4.16
CA ASN A 17 0.12 -8.14 5.19
C ASN A 17 -0.13 -6.89 6.05
N SER A 18 0.92 -6.21 6.50
CA SER A 18 0.79 -5.00 7.33
C SER A 18 0.07 -3.87 6.59
N PHE A 19 0.36 -3.64 5.31
CA PHE A 19 -0.38 -2.64 4.53
C PHE A 19 -1.81 -3.09 4.24
N GLY A 20 -2.04 -4.39 4.02
CA GLY A 20 -3.39 -4.95 3.86
C GLY A 20 -4.25 -4.82 5.11
N GLU A 21 -3.67 -4.97 6.30
CA GLU A 21 -4.34 -4.72 7.59
C GLU A 21 -4.62 -3.24 7.77
N TRP A 22 -3.61 -2.39 7.55
CA TRP A 22 -3.77 -0.94 7.66
C TRP A 22 -4.87 -0.39 6.75
N LEU A 23 -4.95 -0.83 5.50
CA LEU A 23 -6.01 -0.43 4.55
C LEU A 23 -7.42 -0.73 5.07
N LYS A 24 -7.59 -1.85 5.79
CA LYS A 24 -8.87 -2.21 6.41
C LYS A 24 -9.16 -1.34 7.62
N GLU A 25 -8.17 -1.12 8.48
CA GLU A 25 -8.31 -0.30 9.69
C GLU A 25 -8.58 1.17 9.35
N SER A 26 -8.04 1.64 8.22
CA SER A 26 -8.16 3.04 7.80
C SER A 26 -9.40 3.31 6.95
N GLU A 27 -10.23 2.32 6.59
CA GLU A 27 -11.37 2.48 5.68
C GLU A 27 -12.29 3.65 6.07
N SER A 28 -12.49 3.86 7.38
CA SER A 28 -13.25 4.98 7.93
C SER A 28 -12.79 6.37 7.46
N LEU A 29 -11.53 6.53 7.02
CA LEU A 29 -11.00 7.77 6.44
C LEU A 29 -11.67 8.16 5.11
N LEU A 30 -12.34 7.22 4.43
CA LEU A 30 -13.08 7.47 3.19
C LEU A 30 -14.56 7.85 3.40
N GLU A 31 -15.07 7.72 4.62
CA GLU A 31 -16.45 8.11 4.95
C GLU A 31 -16.68 9.63 4.87
N HIS A 32 -17.93 10.09 4.87
CA HIS A 32 -18.19 11.53 4.88
C HIS A 32 -17.95 12.11 6.29
N PRO A 33 -17.27 13.26 6.45
CA PRO A 33 -17.09 13.88 7.77
C PRO A 33 -18.43 14.34 8.36
N ALA A 34 -18.58 14.19 9.68
CA ALA A 34 -19.45 15.08 10.43
C ALA A 34 -18.79 16.46 10.50
N GLU A 35 -19.56 17.54 10.31
CA GLU A 35 -19.07 18.93 10.19
C GLU A 35 -18.10 19.37 11.31
N ILE A 36 -18.18 18.75 12.49
CA ILE A 36 -17.42 19.12 13.68
C ILE A 36 -15.98 18.56 13.66
N GLU A 37 -15.67 17.54 12.84
CA GLU A 37 -14.37 16.84 12.87
C GLU A 37 -13.48 17.07 11.64
N VAL A 38 -13.85 17.98 10.73
CA VAL A 38 -13.19 18.19 9.43
C VAL A 38 -11.68 18.45 9.56
N SER A 39 -11.25 19.27 10.51
CA SER A 39 -9.82 19.62 10.67
C SER A 39 -8.94 18.42 11.08
N LYS A 40 -9.44 17.58 11.99
CA LYS A 40 -8.76 16.36 12.42
C LYS A 40 -8.72 15.35 11.27
N ARG A 41 -9.84 15.19 10.57
CA ARG A 41 -9.95 14.28 9.42
C ARG A 41 -8.99 14.67 8.29
N VAL A 42 -8.89 15.95 7.94
CA VAL A 42 -7.92 16.44 6.94
C VAL A 42 -6.49 16.06 7.32
N LYS A 43 -6.13 16.16 8.60
CA LYS A 43 -4.81 15.74 9.09
C LYS A 43 -4.61 14.23 8.94
N ASP A 44 -5.60 13.44 9.34
CA ASP A 44 -5.53 11.97 9.27
C ASP A 44 -5.48 11.48 7.82
N ILE A 45 -6.23 12.09 6.90
CA ILE A 45 -6.17 11.83 5.45
C ILE A 45 -4.78 12.16 4.90
N ARG A 46 -4.17 13.29 5.27
CA ARG A 46 -2.79 13.63 4.86
C ARG A 46 -1.75 12.62 5.34
N VAL A 47 -1.92 12.12 6.57
CA VAL A 47 -1.08 11.03 7.08
C VAL A 47 -1.31 9.75 6.25
N GLY A 48 -2.56 9.40 5.96
CA GLY A 48 -2.89 8.25 5.11
C GLY A 48 -2.29 8.35 3.70
N LEU A 49 -2.34 9.53 3.07
CA LEU A 49 -1.71 9.78 1.77
C LEU A 49 -0.20 9.51 1.80
N LYS A 50 0.48 9.99 2.84
CA LYS A 50 1.91 9.76 3.03
C LYS A 50 2.21 8.26 3.24
N ILE A 51 1.39 7.56 4.03
CA ILE A 51 1.53 6.11 4.24
C ILE A 51 1.39 5.35 2.91
N CYS A 52 0.42 5.72 2.06
CA CYS A 52 0.29 5.09 0.75
C CYS A 52 1.52 5.32 -0.14
N GLU A 53 2.05 6.54 -0.19
CA GLU A 53 3.25 6.86 -0.97
C GLU A 53 4.48 6.09 -0.48
N GLU A 54 4.76 6.14 0.82
CA GLU A 54 5.89 5.42 1.42
C GLU A 54 5.70 3.89 1.29
N GLY A 55 4.45 3.42 1.36
CA GLY A 55 4.10 2.02 1.21
C GLY A 55 4.38 1.47 -0.19
N ILE A 56 3.99 2.20 -1.24
CA ILE A 56 4.27 1.84 -2.64
C ILE A 56 5.78 1.70 -2.84
N VAL A 57 6.55 2.74 -2.51
CA VAL A 57 8.02 2.74 -2.64
C VAL A 57 8.65 1.60 -1.84
N THR A 58 8.12 1.32 -0.64
CA THR A 58 8.62 0.23 0.21
C THR A 58 8.35 -1.14 -0.41
N ILE A 59 7.18 -1.38 -0.99
CA ILE A 59 6.84 -2.65 -1.65
C ILE A 59 7.68 -2.84 -2.91
N GLU A 60 7.77 -1.83 -3.77
CA GLU A 60 8.59 -1.87 -5.00
C GLU A 60 10.06 -2.17 -4.67
N SER A 61 10.66 -1.41 -3.74
CA SER A 61 12.04 -1.67 -3.30
C SER A 61 12.23 -3.04 -2.64
N SER A 62 11.19 -3.62 -2.05
CA SER A 62 11.24 -4.97 -1.50
C SER A 62 11.26 -6.02 -2.60
N LEU A 63 10.46 -5.80 -3.64
CA LEU A 63 10.36 -6.69 -4.78
C LEU A 63 11.66 -6.66 -5.61
N ASP A 64 12.21 -5.48 -5.86
CA ASP A 64 13.50 -5.34 -6.57
C ASP A 64 14.61 -6.13 -5.85
N LYS A 65 14.73 -5.95 -4.52
CA LYS A 65 15.72 -6.67 -3.71
C LYS A 65 15.44 -8.17 -3.60
N LEU A 66 14.20 -8.60 -3.81
CA LEU A 66 13.85 -10.01 -3.87
C LEU A 66 14.23 -10.58 -5.25
N GLY A 67 14.03 -9.81 -6.33
CA GLY A 67 14.48 -10.12 -7.68
C GLY A 67 16.00 -10.25 -7.77
N GLU A 68 16.75 -9.26 -7.27
CA GLU A 68 18.22 -9.33 -7.19
C GLU A 68 18.68 -10.60 -6.47
N ALA A 69 18.11 -10.89 -5.29
CA ALA A 69 18.46 -12.09 -4.52
C ALA A 69 18.00 -13.41 -5.17
N PHE A 70 17.04 -13.35 -6.10
CA PHE A 70 16.58 -14.49 -6.88
C PHE A 70 17.54 -14.73 -8.04
N GLU A 71 17.87 -13.72 -8.83
CA GLU A 71 18.83 -13.79 -9.95
C GLU A 71 20.24 -14.24 -9.53
N GLU A 72 20.65 -13.93 -8.30
CA GLU A 72 21.93 -14.39 -7.74
C GLU A 72 21.96 -15.89 -7.36
N LEU A 73 20.86 -16.64 -7.54
CA LEU A 73 20.88 -18.10 -7.41
C LEU A 73 21.40 -18.70 -8.72
N GLU A 74 22.51 -19.44 -8.64
CA GLU A 74 23.15 -20.06 -9.80
C GLU A 74 22.22 -21.02 -10.57
N GLU A 75 21.25 -21.63 -9.89
CA GLU A 75 20.22 -22.49 -10.46
C GLU A 75 18.88 -22.27 -9.75
N HIS A 76 17.81 -22.03 -10.53
CA HIS A 76 16.42 -22.05 -10.08
C HIS A 76 15.66 -23.13 -10.86
N SER A 77 14.75 -23.81 -10.18
CA SER A 77 13.82 -24.72 -10.85
C SER A 77 12.62 -23.94 -11.43
N ALA A 78 11.92 -24.51 -12.40
CA ALA A 78 10.66 -23.93 -12.88
C ALA A 78 9.60 -23.75 -11.76
N GLU A 79 9.67 -24.57 -10.70
CA GLU A 79 8.84 -24.42 -9.52
C GLU A 79 9.24 -23.18 -8.69
N ASP A 80 10.53 -22.86 -8.64
CA ASP A 80 11.03 -21.65 -7.97
C ASP A 80 10.63 -20.38 -8.74
N ASP A 81 10.63 -20.43 -10.07
CA ASP A 81 10.14 -19.35 -10.94
C ASP A 81 8.64 -19.11 -10.71
N GLU A 82 7.81 -20.16 -10.74
CA GLU A 82 6.37 -20.03 -10.48
C GLU A 82 6.07 -19.49 -9.07
N LYS A 83 6.89 -19.86 -8.08
CA LYS A 83 6.78 -19.30 -6.72
C LYS A 83 7.21 -17.85 -6.69
N PHE A 84 8.22 -17.46 -7.45
CA PHE A 84 8.68 -16.08 -7.55
C PHE A 84 7.60 -15.19 -8.19
N ASP A 85 6.97 -15.64 -9.26
CA ASP A 85 5.87 -14.94 -9.93
C ASP A 85 4.72 -14.63 -8.95
N LYS A 86 4.38 -15.56 -8.05
CA LYS A 86 3.37 -15.31 -7.00
C LYS A 86 3.73 -14.17 -6.06
N TYR A 87 5.03 -13.98 -5.78
CA TYR A 87 5.49 -12.83 -4.98
C TYR A 87 5.40 -11.52 -5.77
N VAL A 88 5.72 -11.56 -7.07
CA VAL A 88 5.56 -10.41 -8.00
C VAL A 88 4.09 -9.99 -8.05
N ASP A 89 3.18 -10.95 -8.30
CA ASP A 89 1.75 -10.69 -8.37
C ASP A 89 1.20 -10.11 -7.06
N SER A 90 1.59 -10.68 -5.92
CA SER A 90 1.15 -10.21 -4.61
C SER A 90 1.66 -8.79 -4.29
N ALA A 91 2.89 -8.47 -4.70
CA ALA A 91 3.45 -7.13 -4.52
C ALA A 91 2.73 -6.11 -5.43
N ASN A 92 2.52 -6.46 -6.70
CA ASN A 92 1.80 -5.61 -7.65
C ASN A 92 0.35 -5.36 -7.24
N ASP A 93 -0.36 -6.39 -6.79
CA ASP A 93 -1.72 -6.26 -6.24
C ASP A 93 -1.75 -5.27 -5.06
N MET A 94 -0.77 -5.35 -4.15
CA MET A 94 -0.67 -4.39 -3.03
C MET A 94 -0.36 -2.96 -3.51
N VAL A 95 0.53 -2.78 -4.49
CA VAL A 95 0.81 -1.46 -5.08
C VAL A 95 -0.45 -0.86 -5.71
N ILE A 96 -1.24 -1.66 -6.44
CA ILE A 96 -2.51 -1.22 -7.03
C ILE A 96 -3.51 -0.83 -5.95
N LYS A 97 -3.64 -1.63 -4.87
CA LYS A 97 -4.52 -1.31 -3.73
C LYS A 97 -4.13 0.00 -3.06
N LEU A 98 -2.85 0.20 -2.74
CA LEU A 98 -2.35 1.43 -2.15
C LEU A 98 -2.55 2.65 -3.07
N SER A 99 -2.32 2.49 -4.38
CA SER A 99 -2.53 3.55 -5.37
C SER A 99 -4.00 3.93 -5.52
N THR A 100 -4.88 2.94 -5.52
CA THR A 100 -6.34 3.13 -5.56
C THR A 100 -6.80 3.86 -4.32
N TYR A 101 -6.38 3.40 -3.14
CA TYR A 101 -6.74 4.00 -1.87
C TYR A 101 -6.21 5.43 -1.73
N LYS A 102 -4.97 5.69 -2.18
CA LYS A 102 -4.41 7.05 -2.29
C LYS A 102 -5.32 7.97 -3.11
N THR A 103 -5.80 7.49 -4.27
CA THR A 103 -6.71 8.26 -5.13
C THR A 103 -8.04 8.56 -4.43
N GLN A 104 -8.57 7.61 -3.66
CA GLN A 104 -9.78 7.81 -2.86
C GLN A 104 -9.56 8.83 -1.73
N LEU A 105 -8.41 8.78 -1.04
CA LEU A 105 -8.04 9.75 -0.02
C LEU A 105 -7.86 11.16 -0.59
N LEU A 106 -7.33 11.31 -1.80
CA LEU A 106 -7.24 12.62 -2.47
C LEU A 106 -8.62 13.21 -2.72
N ARG A 107 -9.59 12.41 -3.18
CA ARG A 107 -10.98 12.85 -3.35
C ARG A 107 -11.62 13.22 -2.02
N ALA A 108 -11.46 12.39 -1.00
CA ALA A 108 -11.98 12.69 0.34
C ALA A 108 -11.37 13.98 0.92
N LEU A 109 -10.09 14.27 0.61
CA LEU A 109 -9.45 15.52 0.99
C LEU A 109 -10.07 16.72 0.27
N GLU A 110 -10.31 16.61 -1.03
CA GLU A 110 -10.99 17.63 -1.84
C GLU A 110 -12.37 17.95 -1.27
N ASP A 111 -13.19 16.91 -1.01
CA ASP A 111 -14.52 17.03 -0.40
C ASP A 111 -14.49 17.73 0.98
N CYS A 112 -13.44 17.52 1.77
CA CYS A 112 -13.27 18.20 3.07
C CYS A 112 -12.86 19.67 2.96
N THR A 113 -12.43 20.12 1.78
CA THR A 113 -11.86 21.46 1.55
C THR A 113 -12.67 22.33 0.59
N ASP A 114 -13.72 21.77 -0.02
CA ASP A 114 -14.64 22.52 -0.88
C ASP A 114 -15.62 23.35 -0.03
N PRO A 115 -15.61 24.69 -0.12
CA PRO A 115 -16.54 25.55 0.62
C PRO A 115 -17.97 25.53 0.07
N SER A 116 -18.26 24.79 -1.00
CA SER A 116 -19.58 24.78 -1.66
C SER A 116 -20.56 23.71 -1.17
N THR A 117 -20.16 22.81 -0.27
CA THR A 117 -21.08 21.88 0.42
C THR A 117 -21.80 22.59 1.58
N GLU A 118 -22.53 23.66 1.31
CA GLU A 118 -23.59 24.12 2.21
C GLU A 118 -24.84 23.26 1.95
N PRO A 119 -25.47 22.68 2.99
CA PRO A 119 -26.75 22.03 2.82
C PRO A 119 -27.77 23.08 2.40
N ILE A 120 -28.39 22.88 1.24
CA ILE A 120 -29.54 23.67 0.79
C ILE A 120 -30.63 23.50 1.85
N THR A 121 -30.87 24.56 2.63
CA THR A 121 -31.96 24.69 3.60
C THR A 121 -33.33 24.65 2.96
#